data_AF-A0AA35ZFS7-F1
#
_entry.id   AF-A0AA35ZFS7-F1
#
_cell.length_a   1.000
_cell.length_b   1.000
_cell.length_c   1.000
_cell.angle_alpha   90.00
_cell.angle_beta   90.00
_cell.angle_gamma   90.00
#
_symmetry.space_group_name_H-M   'P 1'
#
loop_
_entity.id
_entity.type
_entity.pdbx_description
1 polymer ?
#
loop_
_entity_poly.entity_id
_entity_poly.type
_entity_poly.pdbx_seq_one_letter_code
_entity_poly.pdbx_strand_id
1 'polypeptide(L)'
;MGYKIFTHEIHSSYAARIDNFRSYDSISKDIIQRWTYPLVPDVQFSINNATKLERHGIYRASNITQSRSSQVGPFTYIGKDTFIGNNTIISNSVVGDGCKIGSNVAIDGCYIWNNVTIQDGCKLRHAILCDGVVMKSGAVLEPGVVLSYKVVVGQEFVVPSYSKVSLLPQPVKQDSDEELEYADSNSGIIETTNTLENGDSTNDCVVSEIGKNGRGFIWSMSEVDHEEEWRHSVAPIPDSKLIELTQAVYDDLEALIQDDSFLPLSDVRESDTETDDDNRDESQYFEKEVEATFLRGVNENVKDDHIILEVNSLRLSYNMALENCASALFYSMMKLALDVSRNTGKDLVKSTNDVISQWGKLLKPYLNGIDDEIEVILKFEEMCLESGKEFAILFVQILHVLYDKDIIQEEAILNWARLKKSRLNEGGVEVKKNMVGC
;
A
#
# COMPACT_ATOMS: atom_id res chain seq x y z
N MET A 1 -13.71 -32.59 -3.29
CA MET A 1 -14.88 -31.75 -3.57
C MET A 1 -14.37 -30.35 -3.88
N GLY A 2 -14.67 -29.79 -5.05
CA GLY A 2 -14.25 -28.44 -5.42
C GLY A 2 -15.44 -27.49 -5.34
N TYR A 3 -15.38 -26.52 -4.42
CA TYR A 3 -16.35 -25.42 -4.42
C TYR A 3 -16.00 -24.45 -5.53
N LYS A 4 -17.01 -23.97 -6.26
CA LYS A 4 -16.84 -22.97 -7.31
C LYS A 4 -17.05 -21.60 -6.70
N ILE A 5 -16.13 -20.67 -6.95
CA ILE A 5 -16.26 -19.26 -6.62
C ILE A 5 -16.74 -18.54 -7.88
N PHE A 6 -17.71 -17.64 -7.73
CA PHE A 6 -18.21 -16.80 -8.80
C PHE A 6 -17.98 -15.34 -8.42
N THR A 7 -17.51 -14.55 -9.38
CA THR A 7 -17.27 -13.12 -9.22
C THR A 7 -18.23 -12.35 -10.12
N HIS A 8 -18.77 -11.25 -9.61
CA HIS A 8 -19.61 -10.33 -10.38
C HIS A 8 -19.06 -8.91 -10.25
N GLU A 9 -18.70 -8.33 -11.38
CA GLU A 9 -18.14 -6.98 -11.45
C GLU A 9 -19.23 -5.94 -11.71
N ILE A 10 -19.16 -4.81 -11.01
CA ILE A 10 -20.13 -3.72 -11.09
C ILE A 10 -19.42 -2.51 -11.70
N HIS A 11 -19.91 -2.01 -12.83
CA HIS A 11 -19.28 -0.91 -13.57
C HIS A 11 -19.95 0.46 -13.34
N SER A 12 -21.26 0.46 -13.05
CA SER A 12 -22.09 1.67 -13.05
C SER A 12 -22.79 1.95 -11.72
N SER A 13 -22.53 1.16 -10.69
CA SER A 13 -23.15 1.31 -9.38
C SER A 13 -22.10 1.36 -8.30
N TYR A 14 -22.43 2.03 -7.20
CA TYR A 14 -21.52 2.20 -6.09
C TYR A 14 -21.67 1.04 -5.10
N ALA A 15 -20.54 0.41 -4.77
CA ALA A 15 -20.46 -0.61 -3.72
C ALA A 15 -19.12 -0.47 -2.99
N ALA A 16 -19.17 -0.15 -1.70
CA ALA A 16 -18.00 -0.03 -0.84
C ALA A 16 -18.34 -0.54 0.56
N ARG A 17 -17.32 -1.00 1.30
CA ARG A 17 -17.43 -1.43 2.70
C ARG A 17 -16.54 -0.53 3.56
N ILE A 18 -17.07 -0.11 4.70
CA ILE A 18 -16.29 0.62 5.70
C ILE A 18 -15.51 -0.42 6.52
N ASP A 19 -14.18 -0.32 6.50
CA ASP A 19 -13.26 -1.19 7.24
C ASP A 19 -12.36 -0.39 8.22
N ASN A 20 -12.03 0.86 7.86
CA ASN A 20 -11.17 1.75 8.61
C ASN A 20 -11.69 3.20 8.63
N PHE A 21 -11.09 4.08 9.43
CA PHE A 21 -11.54 5.49 9.54
C PHE A 21 -11.41 6.29 8.24
N ARG A 22 -10.45 5.94 7.38
CA ARG A 22 -10.25 6.60 6.07
C ARG A 22 -11.34 6.20 5.07
N SER A 23 -11.73 4.93 5.06
CA SER A 23 -12.89 4.44 4.31
C SER A 23 -14.17 5.08 4.83
N TYR A 24 -14.30 5.26 6.15
CA TYR A 24 -15.43 5.95 6.77
C TYR A 24 -15.54 7.40 6.27
N ASP A 25 -14.42 8.12 6.24
CA ASP A 25 -14.38 9.50 5.71
C ASP A 25 -14.73 9.57 4.22
N SER A 26 -14.12 8.70 3.41
CA SER A 26 -14.30 8.67 1.96
C SER A 26 -15.76 8.33 1.60
N ILE A 27 -16.29 7.24 2.17
CA ILE A 27 -17.66 6.79 1.93
C ILE A 27 -18.67 7.82 2.46
N SER A 28 -18.41 8.48 3.58
CA SER A 28 -19.30 9.54 4.08
C SER A 28 -19.36 10.74 3.13
N LYS A 29 -18.22 11.16 2.57
CA LYS A 29 -18.16 12.20 1.53
C LYS A 29 -18.90 11.77 0.27
N ASP A 30 -18.73 10.51 -0.15
CA ASP A 30 -19.42 9.95 -1.31
C ASP A 30 -20.95 9.97 -1.13
N ILE A 31 -21.45 9.64 0.07
CA ILE A 31 -22.88 9.71 0.42
C ILE A 31 -23.38 11.16 0.35
N ILE A 32 -22.68 12.12 0.95
CA ILE A 32 -23.06 13.54 0.94
C ILE A 32 -23.09 14.09 -0.50
N GLN A 33 -22.12 13.68 -1.31
CA GLN A 33 -22.01 14.05 -2.73
C GLN A 33 -22.97 13.26 -3.65
N ARG A 34 -23.74 12.32 -3.10
CA ARG A 34 -24.78 11.53 -3.78
C ARG A 34 -24.27 10.47 -4.76
N TRP A 35 -23.04 10.01 -4.61
CA TRP A 35 -22.53 8.85 -5.38
C TRP A 35 -23.32 7.57 -5.06
N THR A 36 -23.91 7.49 -3.86
CA THR A 36 -24.71 6.35 -3.39
C THR A 36 -26.20 6.45 -3.74
N TYR A 37 -26.61 7.29 -4.69
CA TYR A 37 -28.02 7.42 -5.06
C TYR A 37 -28.63 6.05 -5.44
N PRO A 38 -29.81 5.67 -4.91
CA PRO A 38 -30.78 6.51 -4.20
C PRO A 38 -30.63 6.53 -2.66
N LEU A 39 -29.62 5.86 -2.10
CA LEU A 39 -29.32 5.83 -0.65
C LEU A 39 -28.58 7.09 -0.21
N VAL A 40 -29.32 8.20 -0.14
CA VAL A 40 -28.80 9.52 0.23
C VAL A 40 -29.66 10.15 1.33
N PRO A 41 -29.12 11.07 2.15
CA PRO A 41 -29.83 11.56 3.33
C PRO A 41 -31.14 12.27 3.04
N ASP A 42 -31.33 12.88 1.86
CA ASP A 42 -32.55 13.60 1.46
C ASP A 42 -33.68 12.69 0.96
N VAL A 43 -33.35 11.47 0.52
CA VAL A 43 -34.34 10.51 0.04
C VAL A 43 -34.76 9.62 1.20
N GLN A 44 -36.02 9.76 1.60
CA GLN A 44 -36.57 9.13 2.79
C GLN A 44 -36.71 7.61 2.61
N PHE A 45 -35.64 6.86 2.85
CA PHE A 45 -35.65 5.40 2.72
C PHE A 45 -36.18 4.69 3.97
N SER A 46 -35.95 5.20 5.19
CA SER A 46 -36.30 4.43 6.40
C SER A 46 -36.47 5.21 7.73
N ILE A 47 -36.20 6.51 7.80
CA ILE A 47 -36.24 7.25 9.09
C ILE A 47 -37.01 8.56 8.89
N ASN A 48 -37.93 8.86 9.81
CA ASN A 48 -38.77 10.08 9.87
C ASN A 48 -37.97 11.37 10.14
N ASN A 49 -36.89 11.60 9.39
CA ASN A 49 -36.11 12.83 9.45
C ASN A 49 -36.28 13.53 8.11
N ALA A 50 -37.14 14.55 8.07
CA ALA A 50 -37.29 15.42 6.90
C ALA A 50 -36.02 16.29 6.77
N THR A 51 -35.05 15.79 6.02
CA THR A 51 -33.82 16.48 5.66
C THR A 51 -34.01 17.17 4.32
N LYS A 52 -33.66 18.45 4.26
CA LYS A 52 -33.73 19.25 3.04
C LYS A 52 -32.33 19.43 2.49
N LEU A 53 -32.18 19.15 1.20
CA LEU A 53 -30.97 19.48 0.44
C LEU A 53 -31.00 20.96 0.02
N GLU A 54 -29.94 21.68 0.37
CA GLU A 54 -29.63 23.03 -0.08
C GLU A 54 -28.52 23.01 -1.14
N ARG A 55 -28.15 24.19 -1.66
CA ARG A 55 -27.08 24.32 -2.66
C ARG A 55 -25.74 23.87 -2.09
N HIS A 56 -24.83 23.41 -2.95
CA HIS A 56 -23.48 22.98 -2.58
C HIS A 56 -23.42 21.79 -1.60
N GLY A 57 -24.38 20.85 -1.68
CA GLY A 57 -24.35 19.61 -0.90
C GLY A 57 -24.59 19.81 0.59
N ILE A 58 -25.34 20.85 0.97
CA ILE A 58 -25.69 21.14 2.36
C ILE A 58 -27.00 20.43 2.71
N TYR A 59 -26.99 19.62 3.75
CA TYR A 59 -28.17 18.93 4.26
C TYR A 59 -28.60 19.53 5.59
N ARG A 60 -29.89 19.86 5.70
CA ARG A 60 -30.47 20.42 6.92
C ARG A 60 -31.68 19.62 7.37
N ALA A 61 -31.61 19.07 8.57
CA ALA A 61 -32.76 18.49 9.24
C ALA A 61 -33.74 19.56 9.75
N SER A 62 -34.88 19.11 10.28
CA SER A 62 -35.88 19.95 10.93
C SER A 62 -35.40 20.49 12.29
N ASN A 63 -35.96 21.62 12.72
CA ASN A 63 -35.78 22.23 14.05
C ASN A 63 -34.35 22.72 14.39
N ILE A 64 -33.56 23.10 13.39
CA ILE A 64 -32.23 23.66 13.61
C ILE A 64 -32.35 25.12 14.07
N THR A 65 -31.69 25.46 15.17
CA THR A 65 -31.57 26.84 15.65
C THR A 65 -30.21 27.40 15.26
N GLN A 66 -30.18 28.17 14.17
CA GLN A 66 -28.94 28.77 13.66
C GLN A 66 -28.90 30.28 13.92
N SER A 67 -27.78 30.78 14.44
CA SER A 67 -27.55 32.23 14.54
C SER A 67 -27.33 32.88 13.16
N ARG A 68 -27.80 34.13 13.01
CA ARG A 68 -27.67 34.92 11.77
C ARG A 68 -26.24 35.15 11.31
N SER A 69 -25.28 35.19 12.23
CA SER A 69 -23.86 35.41 11.88
C SER A 69 -23.07 34.12 11.65
N SER A 70 -23.68 32.95 11.85
CA SER A 70 -23.02 31.67 11.59
C SER A 70 -23.08 31.31 10.10
N GLN A 71 -22.01 30.68 9.62
CA GLN A 71 -21.85 30.29 8.24
C GLN A 71 -21.75 28.77 8.14
N VAL A 72 -22.62 28.18 7.31
CA VAL A 72 -22.59 26.76 6.97
C VAL A 72 -22.04 26.68 5.54
N GLY A 73 -20.86 26.10 5.43
CA GLY A 73 -20.13 25.86 4.20
C GLY A 73 -20.65 24.63 3.44
N PRO A 74 -20.03 24.32 2.29
CA PRO A 74 -20.45 23.22 1.43
C PRO A 74 -20.26 21.84 2.08
N PHE A 75 -20.92 20.83 1.50
CA PHE A 75 -20.78 19.41 1.86
C PHE A 75 -20.94 19.14 3.37
N THR A 76 -21.92 19.81 3.98
CA THR A 76 -22.15 19.75 5.43
C THR A 76 -23.53 19.17 5.73
N TYR A 77 -23.61 18.26 6.68
CA TYR A 77 -24.88 17.72 7.18
C TYR A 77 -25.15 18.25 8.58
N ILE A 78 -26.37 18.73 8.84
CA ILE A 78 -26.81 19.20 10.16
C ILE A 78 -28.05 18.42 10.59
N GLY A 79 -27.89 17.68 11.70
CA GLY A 79 -28.94 16.90 12.35
C GLY A 79 -30.01 17.74 13.04
N LYS A 80 -31.07 17.07 13.50
CA LYS A 80 -32.24 17.71 14.11
C LYS A 80 -31.93 18.27 15.48
N ASP A 81 -32.70 19.28 15.90
CA ASP A 81 -32.63 19.89 17.23
C ASP A 81 -31.22 20.39 17.61
N THR A 82 -30.39 20.70 16.61
CA THR A 82 -29.03 21.21 16.79
C THR A 82 -29.04 22.73 16.91
N PHE A 83 -28.25 23.24 17.85
CA PHE A 83 -28.04 24.67 18.12
C PHE A 83 -26.68 25.12 17.60
N ILE A 84 -26.64 26.22 16.84
CA ILE A 84 -25.42 26.81 16.29
C ILE A 84 -25.30 28.27 16.77
N GLY A 85 -24.26 28.55 17.54
CA GLY A 85 -23.96 29.86 18.10
C GLY A 85 -23.46 30.91 17.08
N ASN A 86 -23.12 32.10 17.58
CA ASN A 86 -22.75 33.24 16.75
C ASN A 86 -21.36 33.07 16.13
N ASN A 87 -21.15 33.58 14.92
CA ASN A 87 -19.84 33.63 14.24
C ASN A 87 -19.14 32.27 14.11
N THR A 88 -19.93 31.19 14.09
CA THR A 88 -19.43 29.82 13.93
C THR A 88 -19.38 29.46 12.46
N ILE A 89 -18.31 28.78 12.05
CA ILE A 89 -18.06 28.36 10.67
C ILE A 89 -17.97 26.83 10.66
N ILE A 90 -18.78 26.18 9.83
CA ILE A 90 -18.81 24.72 9.68
C ILE A 90 -18.65 24.39 8.20
N SER A 91 -17.67 23.58 7.82
CA SER A 91 -17.43 23.13 6.44
C SER A 91 -17.07 21.65 6.38
N ASN A 92 -17.46 20.97 5.30
CA ASN A 92 -17.11 19.57 5.02
C ASN A 92 -17.33 18.62 6.21
N SER A 93 -18.36 18.88 7.02
CA SER A 93 -18.53 18.21 8.33
C SER A 93 -19.92 17.61 8.45
N VAL A 94 -20.02 16.55 9.25
CA VAL A 94 -21.30 15.91 9.59
C VAL A 94 -21.59 16.20 11.06
N VAL A 95 -22.73 16.83 11.33
CA VAL A 95 -23.22 17.13 12.68
C VAL A 95 -24.46 16.31 12.95
N GLY A 96 -24.41 15.47 13.98
CA GLY A 96 -25.52 14.62 14.43
C GLY A 96 -26.66 15.39 15.09
N ASP A 97 -27.58 14.63 15.67
CA ASP A 97 -28.81 15.14 16.26
C ASP A 97 -28.56 15.65 17.70
N GLY A 98 -29.26 16.72 18.10
CA GLY A 98 -29.24 17.25 19.46
C GLY A 98 -27.92 17.91 19.87
N CYS A 99 -27.11 18.33 18.91
CA CYS A 99 -25.81 18.95 19.20
C CYS A 99 -25.95 20.41 19.66
N LYS A 100 -25.05 20.86 20.53
CA LYS A 100 -24.98 22.25 20.99
C LYS A 100 -23.63 22.84 20.65
N ILE A 101 -23.58 23.69 19.62
CA ILE A 101 -22.37 24.34 19.15
C ILE A 101 -22.38 25.80 19.63
N GLY A 102 -21.31 26.18 20.33
CA GLY A 102 -21.09 27.53 20.87
C GLY A 102 -20.80 28.58 19.81
N SER A 103 -20.37 29.75 20.28
CA SER A 103 -20.01 30.91 19.45
C SER A 103 -18.51 30.94 19.14
N ASN A 104 -18.14 31.53 18.00
CA ASN A 104 -16.77 31.62 17.50
C ASN A 104 -16.08 30.25 17.36
N VAL A 105 -16.83 29.22 16.95
CA VAL A 105 -16.29 27.87 16.74
C VAL A 105 -15.94 27.68 15.25
N ALA A 106 -14.83 27.01 14.98
CA ALA A 106 -14.44 26.61 13.62
C ALA A 106 -14.41 25.07 13.53
N ILE A 107 -15.20 24.52 12.61
CA ILE A 107 -15.33 23.07 12.39
C ILE A 107 -15.05 22.80 10.90
N ASP A 108 -14.03 21.99 10.63
CA ASP A 108 -13.66 21.62 9.26
C ASP A 108 -13.30 20.13 9.15
N GLY A 109 -13.97 19.41 8.25
CA GLY A 109 -13.70 17.99 8.00
C GLY A 109 -14.07 17.06 9.17
N CYS A 110 -14.95 17.47 10.09
CA CYS A 110 -15.21 16.71 11.32
C CYS A 110 -16.48 15.86 11.25
N TYR A 111 -16.47 14.75 11.97
CA TYR A 111 -17.64 13.88 12.18
C TYR A 111 -18.09 13.97 13.63
N ILE A 112 -19.21 14.63 13.86
CA ILE A 112 -19.77 14.90 15.17
C ILE A 112 -21.05 14.10 15.31
N TRP A 113 -21.08 13.17 16.26
CA TRP A 113 -22.23 12.31 16.51
C TRP A 113 -23.28 13.02 17.37
N ASN A 114 -24.18 12.28 18.03
CA ASN A 114 -25.36 12.84 18.67
C ASN A 114 -25.06 13.38 20.07
N ASN A 115 -25.85 14.37 20.49
CA ASN A 115 -25.80 14.97 21.82
C ASN A 115 -24.41 15.52 22.21
N VAL A 116 -23.61 15.94 21.24
CA VAL A 116 -22.28 16.53 21.49
C VAL A 116 -22.44 18.00 21.86
N THR A 117 -21.70 18.44 22.88
CA THR A 117 -21.69 19.84 23.34
C THR A 117 -20.31 20.45 23.09
N ILE A 118 -20.26 21.50 22.27
CA ILE A 118 -19.06 22.25 21.93
C ILE A 118 -19.21 23.67 22.45
N GLN A 119 -18.35 24.06 23.38
CA GLN A 119 -18.36 25.41 23.96
C GLN A 119 -17.67 26.44 23.06
N ASP A 120 -17.69 27.70 23.49
CA ASP A 120 -17.23 28.84 22.69
C ASP A 120 -15.72 28.78 22.39
N GLY A 121 -15.33 29.27 21.22
CA GLY A 121 -13.92 29.41 20.83
C GLY A 121 -13.19 28.11 20.51
N CYS A 122 -13.89 26.98 20.37
CA CYS A 122 -13.26 25.71 20.01
C CYS A 122 -12.83 25.67 18.54
N LYS A 123 -11.75 24.94 18.25
CA LYS A 123 -11.28 24.68 16.87
C LYS A 123 -11.16 23.19 16.66
N LEU A 124 -11.87 22.67 15.66
CA LEU A 124 -11.90 21.25 15.34
C LEU A 124 -11.49 21.07 13.88
N ARG A 125 -10.52 20.19 13.63
CA ARG A 125 -10.04 19.85 12.28
C ARG A 125 -9.96 18.34 12.13
N HIS A 126 -10.61 17.78 11.12
CA HIS A 126 -10.48 16.37 10.72
C HIS A 126 -10.51 15.37 11.89
N ALA A 127 -11.54 15.47 12.73
CA ALA A 127 -11.65 14.72 13.97
C ALA A 127 -13.02 14.01 14.06
N ILE A 128 -13.05 12.91 14.80
CA ILE A 128 -14.28 12.15 15.09
C ILE A 128 -14.67 12.37 16.56
N LEU A 129 -15.91 12.77 16.79
CA LEU A 129 -16.49 12.98 18.11
C LEU A 129 -17.70 12.05 18.27
N CYS A 130 -17.59 11.05 19.15
CA CYS A 130 -18.67 10.11 19.46
C CYS A 130 -19.76 10.73 20.35
N ASP A 131 -20.81 9.95 20.64
CA ASP A 131 -21.99 10.47 21.33
C ASP A 131 -21.68 11.00 22.74
N GLY A 132 -22.31 12.14 23.07
CA GLY A 132 -22.25 12.73 24.40
C GLY A 132 -20.91 13.35 24.80
N VAL A 133 -19.99 13.54 23.84
CA VAL A 133 -18.72 14.25 24.07
C VAL A 133 -18.98 15.72 24.46
N VAL A 134 -18.17 16.24 25.38
CA VAL A 134 -18.23 17.64 25.82
C VAL A 134 -16.87 18.31 25.66
N MET A 135 -16.81 19.26 24.73
CA MET A 135 -15.66 20.13 24.50
C MET A 135 -15.81 21.41 25.31
N LYS A 136 -14.85 21.69 26.19
CA LYS A 136 -14.84 22.95 26.97
C LYS A 136 -14.30 24.13 26.16
N SER A 137 -14.57 25.35 26.63
CA SER A 137 -14.23 26.58 25.90
C SER A 137 -12.74 26.64 25.53
N GLY A 138 -12.45 27.09 24.32
CA GLY A 138 -11.09 27.26 23.83
C GLY A 138 -10.30 25.96 23.57
N ALA A 139 -10.93 24.78 23.63
CA ALA A 139 -10.27 23.52 23.31
C ALA A 139 -9.96 23.41 21.80
N VAL A 140 -8.82 22.81 21.47
CA VAL A 140 -8.35 22.63 20.10
C VAL A 140 -8.12 21.15 19.84
N LEU A 141 -8.72 20.63 18.76
CA LEU A 141 -8.45 19.29 18.25
C LEU A 141 -7.59 19.39 17.01
N GLU A 142 -6.41 18.79 17.08
CA GLU A 142 -5.57 18.61 15.91
C GLU A 142 -6.12 17.52 14.98
N PRO A 143 -5.67 17.46 13.71
CA PRO A 143 -6.13 16.47 12.75
C PRO A 143 -5.93 15.02 13.22
N GLY A 144 -6.93 14.18 12.95
CA GLY A 144 -6.88 12.74 13.21
C GLY A 144 -7.24 12.32 14.62
N VAL A 145 -7.71 13.25 15.45
CA VAL A 145 -8.16 12.94 16.81
C VAL A 145 -9.48 12.17 16.78
N VAL A 146 -9.56 11.13 17.63
CA VAL A 146 -10.79 10.36 17.86
C VAL A 146 -11.18 10.43 19.33
N LEU A 147 -12.33 11.04 19.61
CA LEU A 147 -12.91 11.12 20.95
C LEU A 147 -14.02 10.09 21.10
N SER A 148 -13.82 9.14 22.01
CA SER A 148 -14.82 8.13 22.36
C SER A 148 -16.00 8.73 23.13
N TYR A 149 -16.99 7.90 23.44
CA TYR A 149 -18.25 8.27 24.06
C TYR A 149 -18.05 9.00 25.39
N LYS A 150 -18.83 10.07 25.61
CA LYS A 150 -18.90 10.82 26.88
C LYS A 150 -17.56 11.37 27.40
N VAL A 151 -16.54 11.47 26.55
CA VAL A 151 -15.26 12.11 26.88
C VAL A 151 -15.47 13.60 27.10
N VAL A 152 -14.76 14.16 28.07
CA VAL A 152 -14.76 15.60 28.34
C VAL A 152 -13.37 16.15 28.11
N VAL A 153 -13.23 17.09 27.17
CA VAL A 153 -11.96 17.78 26.91
C VAL A 153 -11.89 19.04 27.75
N GLY A 154 -10.79 19.24 28.48
CA GLY A 154 -10.59 20.37 29.37
C GLY A 154 -10.55 21.73 28.65
N GLN A 155 -10.68 22.80 29.43
CA GLN A 155 -10.63 24.18 28.90
C GLN A 155 -9.23 24.51 28.37
N GLU A 156 -9.16 25.15 27.20
CA GLU A 156 -7.89 25.56 26.55
C GLU A 156 -6.89 24.41 26.34
N PHE A 157 -7.37 23.16 26.33
CA PHE A 157 -6.53 21.99 26.10
C PHE A 157 -6.39 21.72 24.60
N VAL A 158 -5.16 21.45 24.16
CA VAL A 158 -4.85 21.04 22.79
C VAL A 158 -4.65 19.53 22.78
N VAL A 159 -5.53 18.82 22.08
CA VAL A 159 -5.38 17.37 21.88
C VAL A 159 -4.42 17.13 20.73
N PRO A 160 -3.31 16.38 20.93
CA PRO A 160 -2.33 16.12 19.87
C PRO A 160 -2.94 15.37 18.67
N SER A 161 -2.34 15.54 17.49
CA SER A 161 -2.74 14.84 16.27
C SER A 161 -2.79 13.32 16.47
N TYR A 162 -3.68 12.63 15.76
CA TYR A 162 -3.82 11.17 15.77
C TYR A 162 -4.11 10.52 17.13
N SER A 163 -4.38 11.32 18.17
CA SER A 163 -4.66 10.82 19.52
C SER A 163 -6.05 10.16 19.61
N LYS A 164 -6.09 8.98 20.22
CA LYS A 164 -7.34 8.28 20.57
C LYS A 164 -7.64 8.50 22.05
N VAL A 165 -8.82 8.98 22.36
CA VAL A 165 -9.20 9.34 23.73
C VAL A 165 -10.41 8.53 24.17
N SER A 166 -10.29 7.81 25.28
CA SER A 166 -11.37 6.98 25.82
C SER A 166 -11.55 7.17 27.32
N LEU A 167 -12.76 6.90 27.82
CA LEU A 167 -13.01 6.84 29.27
C LEU A 167 -12.41 5.57 29.89
N LEU A 168 -12.23 4.53 29.09
CA LEU A 168 -11.61 3.30 29.54
C LEU A 168 -10.08 3.46 29.47
N PRO A 169 -9.36 2.97 30.49
CA PRO A 169 -7.92 2.85 30.39
C PRO A 169 -7.58 1.99 29.17
N GLN A 170 -6.48 2.32 28.50
CA GLN A 170 -6.00 1.50 27.39
C GLN A 170 -5.83 0.06 27.87
N PRO A 171 -6.36 -0.94 27.14
CA PRO A 171 -6.08 -2.33 27.49
C PRO A 171 -4.56 -2.50 27.45
N VAL A 172 -3.99 -2.91 28.59
CA VAL A 172 -2.59 -3.31 28.65
C VAL A 172 -2.44 -4.41 27.62
N LYS A 173 -1.50 -4.25 26.68
CA LYS A 173 -1.22 -5.27 25.68
C LYS A 173 -1.11 -6.63 26.40
N GLN A 174 -2.06 -7.53 26.14
CA GLN A 174 -1.72 -8.94 26.17
C GLN A 174 -0.75 -9.09 25.00
N ASP A 175 0.46 -9.52 25.32
CA ASP A 175 1.50 -9.80 24.35
C ASP A 175 0.87 -10.58 23.18
N SER A 176 0.96 -9.99 21.99
CA SER A 176 0.38 -10.50 20.75
C SER A 176 1.27 -11.64 20.24
N ASP A 177 1.40 -12.69 21.04
CA ASP A 177 2.10 -13.92 20.74
C ASP A 177 1.35 -15.17 21.24
N GLU A 178 0.17 -15.03 21.86
CA GLU A 178 -0.71 -16.18 22.10
C GLU A 178 -1.70 -16.40 20.95
N GLU A 179 -1.28 -17.29 20.05
CA GLU A 179 -2.05 -18.42 19.52
C GLU A 179 -3.50 -18.12 19.10
N LEU A 180 -3.77 -18.22 17.79
CA LEU A 180 -5.11 -18.23 17.20
C LEU A 180 -5.92 -19.43 17.74
N GLU A 181 -6.54 -19.30 18.91
CA GLU A 181 -7.57 -20.21 19.36
C GLU A 181 -8.86 -19.92 18.59
N TYR A 182 -9.25 -20.87 17.75
CA TYR A 182 -10.57 -20.93 17.15
C TYR A 182 -11.61 -20.98 18.27
N ALA A 183 -12.20 -19.85 18.62
CA ALA A 183 -13.30 -19.80 19.58
C ALA A 183 -14.54 -20.43 18.95
N ASP A 184 -14.73 -21.69 19.32
CA ASP A 184 -15.96 -22.45 19.15
C ASP A 184 -17.12 -21.72 19.84
N SER A 185 -18.31 -21.86 19.27
CA SER A 185 -19.49 -21.15 19.74
C SER A 185 -19.88 -21.61 21.15
N ASN A 186 -20.13 -20.62 22.03
CA ASN A 186 -20.99 -20.69 23.22
C ASN A 186 -20.35 -21.12 24.57
N SER A 187 -19.84 -20.16 25.35
CA SER A 187 -20.04 -20.12 26.81
C SER A 187 -19.55 -18.83 27.46
N GLY A 188 -20.36 -18.24 28.35
CA GLY A 188 -19.84 -17.50 29.52
C GLY A 188 -20.02 -15.99 29.51
N ILE A 189 -21.22 -15.53 29.87
CA ILE A 189 -21.44 -14.22 30.48
C ILE A 189 -20.52 -14.12 31.71
N ILE A 190 -19.57 -13.17 31.70
CA ILE A 190 -18.84 -12.75 32.91
C ILE A 190 -19.30 -11.35 33.29
N GLU A 191 -19.64 -11.25 34.56
CA GLU A 191 -20.52 -10.26 35.17
C GLU A 191 -19.98 -8.83 35.14
N THR A 192 -20.89 -7.93 34.74
CA THR A 192 -20.79 -6.49 34.96
C THR A 192 -20.93 -6.20 36.45
N THR A 193 -19.84 -5.97 37.16
CA THR A 193 -19.91 -5.40 38.51
C THR A 193 -20.17 -3.90 38.40
N ASN A 194 -21.47 -3.58 38.42
CA ASN A 194 -21.99 -2.29 38.86
C ASN A 194 -21.53 -2.02 40.30
N THR A 195 -20.70 -0.99 40.51
CA THR A 195 -20.58 -0.32 41.80
C THR A 195 -20.50 1.19 41.60
N LEU A 196 -21.67 1.78 41.35
CA LEU A 196 -22.01 3.10 41.83
C LEU A 196 -22.96 2.89 43.02
N GLU A 197 -22.50 3.15 44.24
CA GLU A 197 -23.07 4.17 45.14
C GLU A 197 -22.48 4.14 46.56
N ASN A 198 -22.15 5.36 47.03
CA ASN A 198 -22.11 5.87 48.40
C ASN A 198 -20.88 5.60 49.31
N GLY A 199 -19.97 6.59 49.29
CA GLY A 199 -19.64 7.40 50.47
C GLY A 199 -18.49 6.92 51.37
N ASP A 200 -17.29 7.44 51.15
CA ASP A 200 -16.60 8.25 52.17
C ASP A 200 -15.43 9.04 51.57
N SER A 201 -15.09 10.14 52.23
CA SER A 201 -14.13 11.15 51.78
C SER A 201 -12.70 10.71 52.03
N THR A 202 -11.93 10.41 50.98
CA THR A 202 -10.48 10.65 50.97
C THR A 202 -10.01 10.96 49.56
N ASN A 203 -9.35 12.11 49.44
CA ASN A 203 -8.61 12.58 48.27
C ASN A 203 -7.74 11.48 47.65
N ASP A 204 -8.03 11.09 46.42
CA ASP A 204 -7.01 10.98 45.38
C ASP A 204 -7.66 11.13 44.01
N CYS A 205 -7.66 12.38 43.54
CA CYS A 205 -8.15 12.75 42.22
C CYS A 205 -7.07 12.32 41.21
N VAL A 206 -7.15 11.07 40.74
CA VAL A 206 -6.25 10.55 39.71
C VAL A 206 -6.41 11.41 38.46
N VAL A 207 -5.31 12.04 38.07
CA VAL A 207 -5.18 13.15 37.13
C VAL A 207 -5.78 12.82 35.77
N SER A 208 -6.83 13.54 35.37
CA SER A 208 -7.32 13.56 33.99
C SER A 208 -6.25 14.17 33.07
N GLU A 209 -5.68 13.38 32.16
CA GLU A 209 -4.63 13.81 31.22
C GLU A 209 -5.11 14.85 30.19
N ILE A 210 -6.42 15.12 30.10
CA ILE A 210 -7.04 16.01 29.10
C ILE A 210 -7.30 17.42 29.68
N GLY A 211 -6.41 17.91 30.54
CA GLY A 211 -6.47 19.26 31.10
C GLY A 211 -7.50 19.45 32.24
N LYS A 212 -7.63 20.71 32.70
CA LYS A 212 -8.48 21.07 33.85
C LYS A 212 -9.94 20.71 33.59
N ASN A 213 -10.53 19.89 34.48
CA ASN A 213 -11.90 19.34 34.36
C ASN A 213 -12.14 18.42 33.15
N GLY A 214 -11.08 17.93 32.50
CA GLY A 214 -11.18 16.89 31.49
C GLY A 214 -11.55 15.54 32.12
N ARG A 215 -12.11 14.62 31.34
CA ARG A 215 -12.36 13.22 31.71
C ARG A 215 -12.09 12.31 30.52
N GLY A 216 -11.08 11.47 30.67
CA GLY A 216 -10.64 10.48 29.69
C GLY A 216 -9.13 10.26 29.75
N PHE A 217 -8.70 9.14 29.20
CA PHE A 217 -7.32 8.70 29.04
C PHE A 217 -6.93 8.81 27.57
N ILE A 218 -5.73 9.32 27.31
CA ILE A 218 -5.17 9.34 25.96
C ILE A 218 -4.47 7.99 25.76
N TRP A 219 -4.88 7.24 24.73
CA TRP A 219 -4.26 5.97 24.39
C TRP A 219 -3.00 6.25 23.57
N SER A 220 -1.84 5.87 24.09
CA SER A 220 -0.59 5.89 23.34
C SER A 220 -0.43 4.57 22.61
N MET A 221 -0.45 4.61 21.27
CA MET A 221 0.03 3.48 20.50
C MET A 221 1.54 3.39 20.71
N SER A 222 2.07 2.17 20.84
CA SER A 222 3.50 1.92 21.10
C SER A 222 4.40 2.51 20.01
N GLU A 223 5.62 2.90 20.39
CA GLU A 223 6.60 3.67 19.60
C GLU A 223 6.95 3.10 18.20
N VAL A 224 6.63 1.84 17.92
CA VAL A 224 6.89 1.16 16.64
C VAL A 224 5.85 1.51 15.56
N ASP A 225 4.71 2.10 15.93
CA ASP A 225 3.55 2.30 15.04
C ASP A 225 3.33 3.78 14.63
N HIS A 226 4.17 4.71 15.11
CA HIS A 226 3.98 6.15 14.89
C HIS A 226 4.14 6.60 13.42
N GLU A 227 4.85 5.84 12.60
CA GLU A 227 5.11 6.23 11.20
C GLU A 227 3.89 6.05 10.28
N GLU A 228 2.91 5.24 10.69
CA GLU A 228 1.74 4.88 9.89
C GLU A 228 0.38 5.32 10.46
N GLU A 229 0.35 6.04 11.59
CA GLU A 229 -0.90 6.46 12.26
C GLU A 229 -1.86 7.24 11.33
N TRP A 230 -1.30 8.00 10.39
CA TRP A 230 -2.06 8.76 9.40
C TRP A 230 -2.86 7.87 8.44
N ARG A 231 -2.43 6.61 8.19
CA ARG A 231 -3.09 5.66 7.29
C ARG A 231 -4.46 5.25 7.83
N HIS A 232 -4.60 5.21 9.15
CA HIS A 232 -5.82 4.86 9.86
C HIS A 232 -6.60 6.07 10.35
N SER A 233 -6.36 7.26 9.80
CA SER A 233 -6.97 8.51 10.24
C SER A 233 -7.95 9.08 9.20
N VAL A 234 -8.87 9.92 9.69
CA VAL A 234 -9.73 10.78 8.86
C VAL A 234 -8.96 11.98 8.30
N ALA A 235 -7.80 12.31 8.88
CA ALA A 235 -6.99 13.43 8.42
C ALA A 235 -6.48 13.21 6.98
N PRO A 236 -6.38 14.29 6.18
CA PRO A 236 -5.65 14.27 4.92
C PRO A 236 -4.23 13.78 5.14
N ILE A 237 -3.63 13.22 4.08
CA ILE A 237 -2.24 12.79 4.13
C ILE A 237 -1.38 14.03 4.41
N PRO A 238 -0.49 14.00 5.43
CA PRO A 238 0.41 15.11 5.68
C PRO A 238 1.26 15.43 4.45
N ASP A 239 1.45 16.71 4.15
CA ASP A 239 2.24 17.15 2.97
C ASP A 239 3.65 16.54 2.95
N SER A 240 4.28 16.38 4.12
CA SER A 240 5.58 15.72 4.25
C SER A 240 5.57 14.27 3.75
N LYS A 241 4.53 13.51 4.09
CA LYS A 241 4.36 12.12 3.63
C LYS A 241 3.94 12.05 2.16
N LEU A 242 3.17 13.02 1.67
CA LEU A 242 2.90 13.13 0.24
C LEU A 242 4.18 13.33 -0.55
N ILE A 243 5.07 14.22 -0.10
CA ILE A 243 6.36 14.47 -0.76
C ILE A 243 7.22 13.20 -0.74
N GLU A 244 7.31 12.51 0.40
CA GLU A 244 8.05 11.24 0.53
C GLU A 244 7.51 10.16 -0.41
N LEU A 245 6.19 9.96 -0.47
CA LEU A 245 5.56 9.00 -1.38
C LEU A 245 5.79 9.38 -2.84
N THR A 246 5.68 10.66 -3.16
CA THR A 246 5.90 11.14 -4.54
C THR A 246 7.36 10.97 -4.93
N GLN A 247 8.30 11.23 -4.01
CA GLN A 247 9.74 11.01 -4.22
C GLN A 247 10.06 9.54 -4.39
N ALA A 248 9.50 8.65 -3.56
CA ALA A 248 9.67 7.21 -3.75
C ALA A 248 9.20 6.75 -5.13
N VAL A 249 8.05 7.24 -5.60
CA VAL A 249 7.58 6.96 -6.97
C VAL A 249 8.51 7.55 -8.03
N TYR A 250 9.05 8.76 -7.82
CA TYR A 250 10.02 9.35 -8.74
C TYR A 250 11.37 8.64 -8.72
N ASP A 251 11.82 8.12 -7.58
CA ASP A 251 13.07 7.37 -7.44
C ASP A 251 12.93 5.98 -8.08
N ASP A 252 11.77 5.32 -7.90
CA ASP A 252 11.43 4.09 -8.60
C ASP A 252 11.34 4.34 -10.12
N LEU A 253 10.74 5.47 -10.52
CA LEU A 253 10.67 5.87 -11.93
C LEU A 253 12.05 6.30 -12.49
N GLU A 254 12.91 6.94 -11.70
CA GLU A 254 14.28 7.28 -12.09
C GLU A 254 15.16 6.03 -12.18
N ALA A 255 14.94 5.02 -11.32
CA ALA A 255 15.58 3.72 -11.46
C ALA A 255 15.15 3.04 -12.77
N LEU A 256 13.90 3.20 -13.19
CA LEU A 256 13.40 2.75 -14.50
C LEU A 256 13.94 3.59 -15.67
N ILE A 257 14.21 4.89 -15.48
CA ILE A 257 14.76 5.79 -16.52
C ILE A 257 16.29 5.64 -16.66
N GLN A 258 17.00 5.20 -15.61
CA GLN A 258 18.46 4.98 -15.67
C GLN A 258 18.86 3.76 -16.52
N ASP A 259 17.93 2.85 -16.82
CA ASP A 259 18.16 1.71 -17.71
C ASP A 259 17.79 1.96 -19.19
N ASP A 260 17.17 3.10 -19.53
CA ASP A 260 16.89 3.46 -20.92
C ASP A 260 17.59 4.77 -21.31
N SER A 261 18.74 4.62 -21.96
CA SER A 261 19.51 5.74 -22.48
C SER A 261 18.74 6.50 -23.58
N PHE A 262 18.21 7.66 -23.22
CA PHE A 262 17.86 8.83 -24.04
C PHE A 262 16.78 8.68 -25.14
N LEU A 263 15.62 9.32 -24.92
CA LEU A 263 15.00 10.24 -25.90
C LEU A 263 14.33 11.42 -25.16
N PRO A 264 14.36 12.66 -25.71
CA PRO A 264 13.86 13.83 -24.99
C PRO A 264 12.33 13.89 -24.99
N LEU A 265 11.79 14.16 -23.80
CA LEU A 265 10.38 14.43 -23.50
C LEU A 265 9.75 15.35 -24.55
N SER A 266 8.80 14.82 -25.32
CA SER A 266 7.94 15.57 -26.22
C SER A 266 6.49 15.24 -25.92
N ASP A 267 5.85 16.19 -25.24
CA ASP A 267 4.43 16.52 -25.21
C ASP A 267 3.39 15.41 -24.97
N VAL A 268 2.68 15.59 -23.85
CA VAL A 268 1.56 14.82 -23.34
C VAL A 268 0.48 14.64 -24.43
N ARG A 269 0.20 13.39 -24.79
CA ARG A 269 -1.11 12.96 -25.27
C ARG A 269 -1.51 11.67 -24.59
N GLU A 270 -2.57 11.78 -23.79
CA GLU A 270 -3.34 10.66 -23.26
C GLU A 270 -3.67 9.68 -24.39
N SER A 271 -3.22 8.43 -24.24
CA SER A 271 -3.82 7.29 -24.91
C SER A 271 -3.79 6.10 -23.96
N ASP A 272 -4.98 5.66 -23.58
CA ASP A 272 -5.26 4.46 -22.80
C ASP A 272 -4.57 3.22 -23.39
N THR A 273 -3.69 2.60 -22.61
CA THR A 273 -3.39 1.16 -22.69
C THR A 273 -2.99 0.67 -21.29
N GLU A 274 -3.95 0.08 -20.58
CA GLU A 274 -3.66 -0.83 -19.47
C GLU A 274 -3.10 -2.17 -20.02
N THR A 275 -2.39 -2.89 -19.15
CA THR A 275 -1.98 -4.33 -19.21
C THR A 275 -0.59 -4.70 -19.75
N ASP A 276 0.51 -4.19 -19.17
CA ASP A 276 1.82 -4.89 -19.31
C ASP A 276 2.81 -4.70 -18.13
N ASP A 277 2.45 -3.96 -17.08
CA ASP A 277 3.37 -3.58 -15.99
C ASP A 277 3.53 -4.69 -14.92
N ASP A 278 2.45 -5.39 -14.57
CA ASP A 278 2.42 -6.42 -13.51
C ASP A 278 3.28 -7.67 -13.83
N ASN A 279 3.49 -7.99 -15.12
CA ASN A 279 4.21 -9.20 -15.53
C ASN A 279 5.75 -9.08 -15.40
N ARG A 280 6.29 -7.85 -15.40
CA ARG A 280 7.75 -7.64 -15.31
C ARG A 280 8.28 -7.93 -13.91
N ASP A 281 7.52 -7.55 -12.89
CA ASP A 281 7.92 -7.75 -11.49
C ASP A 281 7.98 -9.24 -11.13
N GLU A 282 6.96 -10.02 -11.51
CA GLU A 282 6.92 -11.48 -11.24
C GLU A 282 8.10 -12.24 -11.88
N SER A 283 8.53 -11.81 -13.07
CA SER A 283 9.65 -12.43 -13.80
C SER A 283 10.99 -12.21 -13.10
N GLN A 284 11.21 -11.02 -12.54
CA GLN A 284 12.44 -10.70 -11.80
C GLN A 284 12.51 -11.43 -10.45
N TYR A 285 11.38 -11.56 -9.74
CA TYR A 285 11.32 -12.35 -8.51
C TYR A 285 11.57 -13.83 -8.77
N PHE A 286 11.02 -14.38 -9.86
CA PHE A 286 11.29 -15.74 -10.28
C PHE A 286 12.78 -15.99 -10.56
N GLU A 287 13.44 -15.08 -11.29
CA GLU A 287 14.87 -15.20 -11.59
C GLU A 287 15.73 -15.23 -10.31
N LYS A 288 15.43 -14.37 -9.32
CA LYS A 288 16.12 -14.33 -8.03
C LYS A 288 15.92 -15.61 -7.20
N GLU A 289 14.72 -16.19 -7.20
CA GLU A 289 14.42 -17.44 -6.48
C GLU A 289 15.09 -18.66 -7.12
N VAL A 290 15.14 -18.71 -8.46
CA VAL A 290 15.89 -19.75 -9.19
C VAL A 290 17.39 -19.63 -8.90
N GLU A 291 17.92 -18.39 -8.85
CA GLU A 291 19.31 -18.14 -8.48
C GLU A 291 19.63 -18.65 -7.06
N ALA A 292 18.79 -18.30 -6.08
CA ALA A 292 18.97 -18.74 -4.70
C ALA A 292 18.94 -20.28 -4.59
N THR A 293 18.03 -20.92 -5.34
CA THR A 293 17.91 -22.39 -5.39
C THR A 293 19.13 -23.04 -6.02
N PHE A 294 19.65 -22.49 -7.12
CA PHE A 294 20.86 -22.97 -7.76
C PHE A 294 22.08 -22.81 -6.85
N LEU A 295 22.29 -21.64 -6.24
CA LEU A 295 23.41 -21.38 -5.34
C LEU A 295 23.37 -22.27 -4.10
N ARG A 296 22.18 -22.52 -3.53
CA ARG A 296 22.00 -23.50 -2.44
C ARG A 296 22.41 -24.90 -2.90
N GLY A 297 21.94 -25.33 -4.07
CA GLY A 297 22.29 -26.64 -4.66
C GLY A 297 23.80 -26.81 -4.86
N VAL A 298 24.50 -25.74 -5.27
CA VAL A 298 25.96 -25.73 -5.43
C VAL A 298 26.68 -25.81 -4.09
N ASN A 299 26.26 -25.04 -3.09
CA ASN A 299 26.91 -24.98 -1.77
C ASN A 299 26.70 -26.27 -0.96
N GLU A 300 25.52 -26.86 -1.05
CA GLU A 300 25.15 -28.09 -0.33
C GLU A 300 25.49 -29.38 -1.12
N ASN A 301 26.03 -29.25 -2.34
CA ASN A 301 26.38 -30.34 -3.25
C ASN A 301 25.21 -31.32 -3.48
N VAL A 302 24.04 -30.72 -3.78
CA VAL A 302 22.78 -31.43 -4.05
C VAL A 302 22.87 -32.12 -5.41
N LYS A 303 22.19 -33.27 -5.56
CA LYS A 303 22.12 -33.99 -6.84
C LYS A 303 21.37 -33.17 -7.89
N ASP A 304 21.86 -33.23 -9.13
CA ASP A 304 21.29 -32.56 -10.31
C ASP A 304 19.77 -32.75 -10.46
N ASP A 305 19.29 -33.99 -10.25
CA ASP A 305 17.87 -34.34 -10.34
C ASP A 305 16.99 -33.57 -9.34
N HIS A 306 17.50 -33.28 -8.14
CA HIS A 306 16.74 -32.55 -7.12
C HIS A 306 16.64 -31.05 -7.46
N ILE A 307 17.71 -30.46 -8.02
CA ILE A 307 17.69 -29.07 -8.48
C ILE A 307 16.66 -28.92 -9.62
N ILE A 308 16.60 -29.89 -10.54
CA ILE A 308 15.59 -29.92 -11.61
C ILE A 308 14.17 -29.99 -11.03
N LEU A 309 13.94 -30.77 -9.97
CA LEU A 309 12.62 -30.85 -9.34
C LEU A 309 12.22 -29.56 -8.62
N GLU A 310 13.16 -28.89 -7.94
CA GLU A 310 12.91 -27.62 -7.26
C GLU A 310 12.62 -26.50 -8.26
N VAL A 311 13.41 -26.39 -9.33
CA VAL A 311 13.16 -25.41 -10.41
C VAL A 311 11.84 -25.68 -11.12
N ASN A 312 11.48 -26.95 -11.37
CA ASN A 312 10.16 -27.30 -11.91
C ASN A 312 9.02 -26.94 -10.95
N SER A 313 9.25 -27.03 -9.64
CA SER A 313 8.27 -26.61 -8.64
C SER A 313 8.10 -25.09 -8.63
N LEU A 314 9.20 -24.33 -8.71
CA LEU A 314 9.17 -22.87 -8.86
C LEU A 314 8.49 -22.42 -10.15
N ARG A 315 8.77 -23.08 -11.27
CA ARG A 315 8.09 -22.82 -12.54
C ARG A 315 6.56 -22.96 -12.39
N LEU A 316 6.11 -24.01 -11.71
CA LEU A 316 4.69 -24.26 -11.49
C LEU A 316 4.06 -23.26 -10.50
N SER A 317 4.80 -22.79 -9.49
CA SER A 317 4.30 -21.81 -8.53
C SER A 317 4.17 -20.41 -9.13
N TYR A 318 5.12 -20.02 -9.97
CA TYR A 318 5.13 -18.72 -10.65
C TYR A 318 4.46 -18.73 -12.04
N ASN A 319 3.91 -19.88 -12.47
CA ASN A 319 3.24 -20.03 -13.78
C ASN A 319 4.13 -19.58 -14.98
N MET A 320 5.42 -19.91 -14.95
CA MET A 320 6.40 -19.46 -15.94
C MET A 320 6.58 -20.45 -17.10
N ALA A 321 7.00 -19.93 -18.26
CA ALA A 321 7.37 -20.74 -19.43
C ALA A 321 8.65 -21.56 -19.20
N LEU A 322 8.85 -22.60 -20.01
CA LEU A 322 10.05 -23.45 -19.94
C LEU A 322 11.32 -22.67 -20.33
N GLU A 323 11.21 -21.77 -21.30
CA GLU A 323 12.26 -20.87 -21.78
C GLU A 323 12.85 -20.02 -20.63
N ASN A 324 11.97 -19.45 -19.79
CA ASN A 324 12.36 -18.63 -18.64
C ASN A 324 13.18 -19.43 -17.61
N CYS A 325 12.95 -20.74 -17.49
CA CYS A 325 13.72 -21.59 -16.58
C CYS A 325 15.15 -21.81 -17.08
N ALA A 326 15.32 -22.01 -18.39
CA ALA A 326 16.63 -22.17 -19.01
C ALA A 326 17.45 -20.88 -18.87
N SER A 327 16.84 -19.73 -19.16
CA SER A 327 17.46 -18.41 -19.06
C SER A 327 17.87 -18.07 -17.62
N ALA A 328 16.99 -18.27 -16.63
CA ALA A 328 17.30 -18.00 -15.22
C ALA A 328 18.40 -18.93 -14.66
N LEU A 329 18.40 -20.21 -15.04
CA LEU A 329 19.46 -21.15 -14.65
C LEU A 329 20.80 -20.76 -15.29
N PHE A 330 20.78 -20.41 -16.57
CA PHE A 330 21.99 -19.98 -17.28
C PHE A 330 22.56 -18.69 -16.67
N TYR A 331 21.71 -17.71 -16.37
CA TYR A 331 22.11 -16.48 -15.68
C TYR A 331 22.79 -16.78 -14.34
N SER A 332 22.19 -17.66 -13.54
CA SER A 332 22.73 -18.09 -12.24
C SER A 332 24.10 -18.78 -12.36
N MET A 333 24.28 -19.63 -13.39
CA MET A 333 25.56 -20.29 -13.68
C MET A 333 26.65 -19.27 -14.06
N MET A 334 26.31 -18.27 -14.87
CA MET A 334 27.27 -17.26 -15.31
C MET A 334 27.66 -16.30 -14.19
N LYS A 335 26.73 -15.95 -13.31
CA LYS A 335 26.99 -15.18 -12.09
C LYS A 335 27.93 -15.94 -11.14
N LEU A 336 27.70 -17.24 -10.94
CA LEU A 336 28.62 -18.10 -10.18
C LEU A 336 30.02 -18.13 -10.82
N ALA A 337 30.13 -18.19 -12.15
CA ALA A 337 31.42 -18.17 -12.84
C ALA A 337 32.19 -16.85 -12.63
N LEU A 338 31.48 -15.71 -12.59
CA LEU A 338 32.07 -14.41 -12.21
C LEU A 338 32.59 -14.43 -10.78
N ASP A 339 31.79 -14.92 -9.84
CA ASP A 339 32.17 -14.93 -8.42
C ASP A 339 33.37 -15.86 -8.16
N VAL A 340 33.41 -17.02 -8.80
CA VAL A 340 34.56 -17.95 -8.74
C VAL A 340 35.82 -17.32 -9.33
N SER A 341 35.68 -16.59 -10.45
CA SER A 341 36.77 -15.87 -11.10
C SER A 341 37.32 -14.75 -10.20
N ARG A 342 36.45 -13.95 -9.59
CA ARG A 342 36.80 -12.85 -8.68
C ARG A 342 37.47 -13.35 -7.39
N ASN A 343 36.99 -14.46 -6.83
CA ASN A 343 37.51 -15.00 -5.58
C ASN A 343 38.83 -15.78 -5.75
N THR A 344 39.04 -16.44 -6.90
CA THR A 344 40.20 -17.32 -7.13
C THR A 344 41.29 -16.67 -8.00
N GLY A 345 41.00 -15.54 -8.65
CA GLY A 345 41.92 -14.87 -9.59
C GLY A 345 42.25 -15.71 -10.84
N LYS A 346 41.43 -16.72 -11.17
CA LYS A 346 41.58 -17.57 -12.36
C LYS A 346 41.04 -16.86 -13.60
N ASP A 347 41.53 -17.23 -14.78
CA ASP A 347 41.00 -16.75 -16.06
C ASP A 347 39.48 -17.02 -16.14
N LEU A 348 38.69 -15.98 -16.40
CA LEU A 348 37.22 -16.04 -16.44
C LEU A 348 36.69 -17.10 -17.41
N VAL A 349 37.38 -17.32 -18.54
CA VAL A 349 37.05 -18.37 -19.52
C VAL A 349 37.19 -19.78 -18.93
N LYS A 350 38.23 -20.03 -18.12
CA LYS A 350 38.44 -21.33 -17.49
C LYS A 350 37.40 -21.58 -16.41
N SER A 351 37.13 -20.58 -15.57
CA SER A 351 36.07 -20.65 -14.55
C SER A 351 34.70 -20.91 -15.18
N THR A 352 34.40 -20.23 -16.29
CA THR A 352 33.16 -20.44 -17.05
C THR A 352 33.09 -21.85 -17.64
N ASN A 353 34.18 -22.37 -18.23
CA ASN A 353 34.22 -23.72 -18.77
C ASN A 353 34.06 -24.79 -17.66
N ASP A 354 34.66 -24.58 -16.49
CA ASP A 354 34.52 -25.47 -15.34
C ASP A 354 33.04 -25.52 -14.85
N VAL A 355 32.40 -24.36 -14.70
CA VAL A 355 30.99 -24.26 -14.27
C VAL A 355 30.04 -24.86 -15.31
N ILE A 356 30.22 -24.55 -16.60
CA ILE A 356 29.41 -25.11 -17.68
C ILE A 356 29.63 -26.63 -17.79
N SER A 357 30.85 -27.12 -17.58
CA SER A 357 31.13 -28.56 -17.60
C SER A 357 30.45 -29.31 -16.46
N GLN A 358 30.34 -28.67 -15.29
CA GLN A 358 29.73 -29.28 -14.11
C GLN A 358 28.20 -29.21 -14.17
N TRP A 359 27.63 -28.06 -14.51
CA TRP A 359 26.19 -27.78 -14.36
C TRP A 359 25.43 -27.65 -15.68
N GLY A 360 26.10 -27.63 -16.84
CA GLY A 360 25.45 -27.47 -18.15
C GLY A 360 24.43 -28.56 -18.51
N LYS A 361 24.47 -29.72 -17.83
CA LYS A 361 23.44 -30.77 -17.99
C LYS A 361 22.08 -30.35 -17.44
N LEU A 362 22.02 -29.41 -16.51
CA LEU A 362 20.78 -28.90 -15.93
C LEU A 362 19.94 -28.10 -16.94
N LEU A 363 20.55 -27.59 -18.00
CA LEU A 363 19.85 -26.81 -19.04
C LEU A 363 19.14 -27.71 -20.05
N LYS A 364 19.64 -28.93 -20.29
CA LYS A 364 19.13 -29.86 -21.32
C LYS A 364 17.63 -30.20 -21.22
N PRO A 365 17.03 -30.37 -20.02
CA PRO A 365 15.58 -30.62 -19.89
C PRO A 365 14.70 -29.44 -20.32
N TYR A 366 15.26 -28.22 -20.35
CA TYR A 366 14.53 -26.99 -20.65
C TYR A 366 14.76 -26.49 -22.08
N LEU A 367 15.76 -27.03 -22.79
CA LEU A 367 16.08 -26.74 -24.19
C LEU A 367 15.47 -27.80 -25.11
N ASN A 368 14.19 -27.65 -25.46
CA ASN A 368 13.46 -28.61 -26.30
C ASN A 368 13.45 -28.23 -27.78
N GLY A 369 13.72 -26.96 -28.10
CA GLY A 369 13.80 -26.43 -29.45
C GLY A 369 14.90 -25.38 -29.67
N ILE A 370 15.11 -25.02 -30.94
CA ILE A 370 16.09 -24.01 -31.36
C ILE A 370 15.73 -22.63 -30.80
N ASP A 371 14.44 -22.34 -30.62
CA ASP A 371 13.98 -21.06 -30.06
C ASP A 371 14.37 -20.92 -28.58
N ASP A 372 14.30 -21.98 -27.78
CA ASP A 372 14.74 -22.01 -26.38
C ASP A 372 16.26 -21.74 -26.27
N GLU A 373 17.04 -22.30 -27.20
CA GLU A 373 18.49 -22.09 -27.27
C GLU A 373 18.83 -20.63 -27.63
N ILE A 374 18.04 -20.02 -28.52
CA ILE A 374 18.19 -18.59 -28.87
C ILE A 374 17.90 -17.70 -27.67
N GLU A 375 16.89 -18.04 -26.85
CA GLU A 375 16.53 -17.27 -25.66
C GLU A 375 17.67 -17.25 -24.62
N VAL A 376 18.37 -18.37 -24.44
CA VAL A 376 19.57 -18.43 -23.59
C VAL A 376 20.69 -17.52 -24.14
N ILE A 377 20.88 -17.46 -25.47
CA ILE A 377 21.85 -16.55 -26.09
C ILE A 377 21.45 -15.10 -25.88
N LEU A 378 20.16 -14.77 -26.00
CA LEU A 378 19.64 -13.42 -25.76
C LEU A 378 19.82 -13.00 -24.31
N LYS A 379 19.53 -13.88 -23.34
CA LYS A 379 19.79 -13.59 -21.92
C LYS A 379 21.28 -13.43 -21.63
N PHE A 380 22.15 -14.17 -22.34
CA PHE A 380 23.60 -13.97 -22.23
C PHE A 380 24.03 -12.60 -22.75
N GLU A 381 23.43 -12.13 -23.85
CA GLU A 381 23.67 -10.82 -24.42
C GLU A 381 23.21 -9.70 -23.48
N GLU A 382 22.00 -9.80 -22.92
CA GLU A 382 21.45 -8.90 -21.90
C GLU A 382 22.39 -8.78 -20.70
N MET A 383 22.82 -9.92 -20.15
CA MET A 383 23.77 -9.96 -19.02
C MET A 383 25.12 -9.31 -19.37
N CYS A 384 25.60 -9.40 -20.61
CA CYS A 384 26.83 -8.72 -21.03
C CYS A 384 26.68 -7.20 -21.09
N LEU A 385 25.47 -6.69 -21.31
CA LEU A 385 25.17 -5.25 -21.37
C LEU A 385 24.98 -4.66 -19.96
N GLU A 386 24.29 -5.36 -19.08
CA GLU A 386 23.89 -4.87 -17.75
C GLU A 386 24.95 -5.13 -16.66
N SER A 387 25.14 -6.41 -16.28
CA SER A 387 25.82 -6.82 -15.06
C SER A 387 27.23 -7.41 -15.29
N GLY A 388 27.54 -7.81 -16.52
CA GLY A 388 28.71 -8.62 -16.88
C GLY A 388 29.58 -8.05 -18.00
N LYS A 389 29.99 -6.78 -17.93
CA LYS A 389 30.85 -6.14 -18.95
C LYS A 389 32.15 -6.90 -19.25
N GLU A 390 32.64 -7.68 -18.28
CA GLU A 390 33.80 -8.56 -18.40
C GLU A 390 33.56 -9.72 -19.40
N PHE A 391 32.31 -10.16 -19.57
CA PHE A 391 31.93 -11.19 -20.53
C PHE A 391 31.76 -10.67 -21.94
N ALA A 392 31.55 -9.37 -22.15
CA ALA A 392 31.34 -8.79 -23.49
C ALA A 392 32.52 -9.08 -24.44
N ILE A 393 33.76 -9.02 -23.93
CA ILE A 393 34.99 -9.30 -24.71
C ILE A 393 35.17 -10.82 -24.95
N LEU A 394 34.52 -11.66 -24.13
CA LEU A 394 34.62 -13.12 -24.15
C LEU A 394 33.39 -13.80 -24.73
N PHE A 395 32.40 -13.03 -25.17
CA PHE A 395 31.08 -13.51 -25.59
C PHE A 395 31.18 -14.60 -26.66
N VAL A 396 31.96 -14.34 -27.71
CA VAL A 396 32.19 -15.30 -28.81
C VAL A 396 32.88 -16.57 -28.32
N GLN A 397 33.84 -16.44 -27.39
CA GLN A 397 34.56 -17.60 -26.85
C GLN A 397 33.66 -18.47 -25.97
N ILE A 398 32.74 -17.86 -25.20
CA ILE A 398 31.79 -18.58 -24.36
C ILE A 398 30.71 -19.25 -25.21
N LEU A 399 30.24 -18.62 -26.29
CA LEU A 399 29.36 -19.28 -27.26
C LEU A 399 30.00 -20.52 -27.88
N HIS A 400 31.30 -20.45 -28.23
CA HIS A 400 32.02 -21.62 -28.68
C HIS A 400 32.09 -22.72 -27.62
N VAL A 401 32.25 -22.39 -26.33
CA VAL A 401 32.23 -23.37 -25.23
C VAL A 401 30.85 -24.02 -25.10
N LEU A 402 29.75 -23.27 -25.27
CA LEU A 402 28.39 -23.80 -25.23
C LEU A 402 28.10 -24.75 -26.39
N TYR A 403 28.65 -24.45 -27.57
CA TYR A 403 28.61 -25.32 -28.75
C TYR A 403 29.43 -26.60 -28.53
N ASP A 404 30.68 -26.48 -28.09
CA ASP A 404 31.58 -27.62 -27.86
C ASP A 404 31.07 -28.61 -26.79
N LYS A 405 30.15 -28.15 -25.92
CA LYS A 405 29.53 -28.94 -24.84
C LYS A 405 28.16 -29.51 -25.20
N ASP A 406 27.73 -29.39 -26.46
CA ASP A 406 26.42 -29.83 -26.96
C ASP A 406 25.27 -29.26 -26.11
N ILE A 407 25.35 -27.98 -25.74
CA ILE A 407 24.27 -27.24 -25.07
C ILE A 407 23.46 -26.44 -26.09
N ILE A 408 24.13 -25.85 -27.09
CA ILE A 408 23.53 -25.03 -28.14
C ILE A 408 23.99 -25.57 -29.50
N GLN A 409 23.09 -25.59 -30.48
CA GLN A 409 23.34 -26.03 -31.85
C GLN A 409 23.86 -24.90 -32.75
N GLU A 410 24.55 -25.28 -33.83
CA GLU A 410 25.02 -24.31 -34.85
C GLU A 410 23.86 -23.51 -35.45
N GLU A 411 22.70 -24.16 -35.65
CA GLU A 411 21.51 -23.53 -36.21
C GLU A 411 20.97 -22.40 -35.32
N ALA A 412 20.99 -22.56 -33.99
CA ALA A 412 20.57 -21.53 -33.04
C ALA A 412 21.48 -20.29 -33.09
N ILE A 413 22.81 -20.50 -33.15
CA ILE A 413 23.80 -19.41 -33.22
C ILE A 413 23.63 -18.62 -34.52
N LEU A 414 23.43 -19.30 -35.65
CA LEU A 414 23.23 -18.66 -36.95
C LEU A 414 21.90 -17.90 -37.02
N ASN A 415 20.84 -18.45 -36.44
CA ASN A 415 19.53 -17.80 -36.37
C ASN A 415 19.55 -16.56 -35.49
N TRP A 416 20.16 -16.62 -34.30
CA TRP A 416 20.39 -15.45 -33.45
C TRP A 416 21.19 -14.36 -34.20
N ALA A 417 22.29 -14.71 -34.87
CA ALA A 417 23.10 -13.75 -35.61
C ALA A 417 22.31 -13.08 -36.76
N ARG A 418 21.39 -13.82 -37.40
CA ARG A 418 20.50 -13.29 -38.43
C ARG A 418 19.45 -12.33 -37.85
N LEU A 419 18.83 -12.68 -36.72
CA LEU A 419 17.86 -11.84 -36.00
C LEU A 419 18.48 -10.51 -35.56
N LYS A 420 19.73 -10.55 -35.09
CA LYS A 420 20.50 -9.36 -34.73
C LYS A 420 20.78 -8.45 -35.93
N LYS A 421 21.16 -9.04 -37.07
CA LYS A 421 21.42 -8.29 -38.31
C LYS A 421 20.16 -7.63 -38.87
N SER A 422 18.97 -8.21 -38.70
CA SER A 422 17.71 -7.55 -39.06
C SER A 422 17.39 -6.39 -38.12
N ARG A 423 17.54 -6.55 -36.79
CA ARG A 423 17.30 -5.48 -35.81
C ARG A 423 18.21 -4.26 -36.03
N LEU A 424 19.47 -4.49 -36.42
CA LEU A 424 20.44 -3.43 -36.74
C LEU A 424 20.14 -2.66 -38.05
N ASN A 425 19.37 -3.24 -38.98
CA ASN A 425 19.01 -2.58 -40.24
C ASN A 425 17.74 -1.72 -40.12
N GLU A 426 16.90 -1.97 -39.13
CA GLU A 426 15.70 -1.15 -38.82
C GLU A 426 16.04 0.05 -37.89
N GLY A 427 17.04 -0.10 -37.01
CA GLY A 427 17.58 0.99 -36.18
C GLY A 427 18.65 1.82 -36.89
N GLY A 428 18.25 2.77 -37.71
CA GLY A 428 19.17 3.69 -38.38
C GLY A 428 19.93 4.62 -37.41
N VAL A 429 21.27 4.50 -37.44
CA VAL A 429 22.31 5.54 -37.19
C VAL A 429 23.10 5.51 -35.86
N GLU A 430 22.64 4.98 -34.72
CA GLU A 430 23.38 5.19 -33.45
C GLU A 430 24.25 4.04 -32.91
N VAL A 431 24.26 2.85 -33.53
CA VAL A 431 25.05 1.70 -33.00
C VAL A 431 26.46 1.59 -33.62
N LYS A 432 26.88 2.53 -34.47
CA LYS A 432 28.19 2.43 -35.18
C LYS A 432 29.43 2.63 -34.31
N LYS A 433 29.33 2.94 -33.02
CA LYS A 433 30.52 3.22 -32.18
C LYS A 433 30.87 2.19 -31.10
N ASN A 434 29.98 1.29 -30.70
CA ASN A 434 30.29 0.37 -29.58
C ASN A 434 30.51 -1.10 -29.97
N MET A 435 30.51 -1.45 -31.26
CA MET A 435 30.64 -2.84 -31.73
C MET A 435 31.65 -3.02 -32.89
N VAL A 436 32.77 -2.29 -32.87
CA VAL A 436 33.91 -2.56 -33.79
C VAL A 436 35.12 -3.12 -33.03
N GLY A 437 34.91 -3.62 -31.81
CA GLY A 437 35.99 -4.14 -30.95
C GLY A 437 35.66 -5.45 -30.22
N CYS A 438 34.81 -6.30 -30.79
CA CYS A 438 34.59 -7.68 -30.35
C CYS A 438 34.81 -8.63 -31.52
#